data_AF-A0A849YYD7-F1
#
_entry.id   AF-A0A849YYD7-F1
#
_cell.length_a   1.000
_cell.length_b   1.000
_cell.length_c   1.000
_cell.angle_alpha   90.00
_cell.angle_beta   90.00
_cell.angle_gamma   90.00
#
_symmetry.space_group_name_H-M   'P 1'
#
loop_
_entity.id
_entity.type
_entity.pdbx_description
1 polymer ?
#
loop_
_entity_poly.entity_id
_entity_poly.type
_entity_poly.pdbx_seq_one_letter_code
_entity_poly.pdbx_strand_id
1 'polypeptide(L)'
;MSASTIALVAVAFLFAVYVIVQVRPAMLRRGRRATTGIREAHDRARTATTPDARALALVEAGEVAAKAGRWISAAGSFLRALRSDPSSAAIVTRTAAAMAPRPRLLESILLRKVAAFAPATPPGDPALVATLEELKALYEKRRDKGKARLVEMLLGRSTTS
;
A
#
# COMPACT_ATOMS: atom_id res chain seq x y z
N MET A 1 -33.59 26.36 32.88
CA MET A 1 -32.93 26.21 31.56
C MET A 1 -33.47 27.28 30.65
N SER A 2 -32.61 28.07 29.99
CA SER A 2 -33.09 29.05 29.01
C SER A 2 -33.54 28.33 27.73
N ALA A 3 -34.49 28.92 27.00
CA ALA A 3 -35.00 28.36 25.75
C ALA A 3 -33.89 28.02 24.75
N SER A 4 -32.80 28.81 24.75
CA SER A 4 -31.61 28.58 23.94
C SER A 4 -30.89 27.27 24.29
N THR A 5 -30.82 26.88 25.56
CA THR A 5 -30.24 25.59 25.98
C THR A 5 -31.08 24.42 25.49
N ILE A 6 -32.41 24.54 25.56
CA ILE A 6 -33.33 23.49 25.10
C ILE A 6 -33.22 23.30 23.58
N ALA A 7 -33.16 24.40 22.82
CA ALA A 7 -32.97 24.35 21.37
C ALA A 7 -31.65 23.70 20.97
N LEU A 8 -30.55 24.02 21.67
CA LEU A 8 -29.22 23.48 21.37
C LEU A 8 -29.14 21.98 21.65
N VAL A 9 -29.74 21.52 22.75
CA VAL A 9 -29.85 20.09 23.07
C VAL A 9 -30.68 19.35 22.03
N ALA A 10 -31.80 19.93 21.59
CA ALA A 10 -32.65 19.33 20.56
C ALA A 10 -31.91 19.17 19.22
N VAL A 11 -31.17 20.19 18.80
CA VAL A 11 -30.36 20.15 17.56
C VAL A 11 -29.22 19.13 17.67
N ALA A 12 -28.52 19.10 18.81
CA ALA A 12 -27.45 18.11 19.05
C ALA A 12 -27.99 16.67 19.02
N PHE A 13 -29.19 16.45 19.56
CA PHE A 13 -29.84 15.15 19.55
C PHE A 13 -30.25 14.73 18.12
N LEU A 14 -30.87 15.63 17.36
CA LEU A 14 -31.21 15.41 15.95
C LEU A 14 -29.96 15.10 15.11
N PHE A 15 -28.87 15.84 15.32
CA PHE A 15 -27.60 15.59 14.67
C PHE A 15 -27.03 14.21 15.03
N ALA A 16 -27.07 13.83 16.31
CA ALA A 16 -26.61 12.51 16.75
C ALA A 16 -27.44 11.37 16.12
N VAL A 17 -28.77 11.50 16.09
CA VAL A 17 -29.67 10.55 15.44
C VAL A 17 -29.37 10.45 13.94
N TYR A 18 -29.20 11.58 13.26
CA TYR A 18 -28.83 11.62 11.85
C TYR A 18 -27.49 10.92 11.57
N VAL A 19 -26.45 11.19 12.38
CA VAL A 19 -25.15 10.52 12.25
C VAL A 19 -25.28 9.01 12.46
N ILE A 20 -26.09 8.57 13.42
CA ILE A 20 -26.31 7.14 13.69
C ILE A 20 -27.08 6.47 12.56
N VAL A 21 -28.12 7.11 12.02
CA VAL A 21 -29.00 6.51 11.01
C VAL A 21 -28.38 6.55 9.61
N GLN A 22 -27.64 7.61 9.26
CA GLN A 22 -27.16 7.78 7.89
C GLN A 22 -25.67 7.44 7.73
N VAL A 23 -24.82 7.90 8.65
CA VAL A 23 -23.36 7.79 8.48
C VAL A 23 -22.84 6.40 8.89
N ARG A 24 -23.35 5.83 10.00
CA ARG A 24 -22.93 4.50 10.44
C ARG A 24 -23.20 3.38 9.42
N PRO A 25 -24.40 3.23 8.82
CA PRO A 25 -24.63 2.14 7.88
C PRO A 25 -23.81 2.27 6.60
N ALA A 26 -23.54 3.49 6.12
CA ALA A 26 -22.65 3.72 4.98
C ALA A 26 -21.20 3.31 5.28
N MET A 27 -20.67 3.68 6.45
CA MET A 27 -19.33 3.28 6.90
C MET A 27 -19.22 1.76 7.11
N LEU A 28 -20.21 1.14 7.76
CA LEU A 28 -20.25 -0.30 8.00
C LEU A 28 -20.37 -1.11 6.71
N ARG A 29 -21.12 -0.62 5.71
CA ARG A 29 -21.22 -1.23 4.38
C ARG A 29 -19.91 -1.14 3.62
N ARG A 30 -19.24 0.02 3.65
CA ARG A 30 -17.93 0.22 3.03
C ARG A 30 -16.86 -0.69 3.66
N GLY A 31 -16.86 -0.80 4.99
CA GLY A 31 -15.97 -1.71 5.71
C GLY A 31 -16.21 -3.18 5.35
N ARG A 32 -17.48 -3.63 5.29
CA ARG A 32 -17.82 -5.01 4.88
C ARG A 32 -17.47 -5.33 3.42
N ARG A 33 -17.68 -4.39 2.50
CA ARG A 33 -17.27 -4.57 1.08
C ARG A 33 -15.75 -4.64 0.93
N ALA A 34 -15.01 -3.85 1.71
CA ALA A 34 -13.57 -3.93 1.71
C ALA A 34 -13.06 -5.27 2.28
N THR A 35 -13.64 -5.76 3.38
CA THR A 35 -13.20 -7.05 3.97
C THR A 35 -13.55 -8.24 3.09
N THR A 36 -14.68 -8.22 2.39
CA THR A 36 -15.05 -9.24 1.41
C THR A 36 -14.12 -9.20 0.19
N GLY A 37 -13.90 -8.03 -0.42
CA GLY A 37 -12.98 -7.91 -1.56
C GLY A 37 -11.54 -8.32 -1.25
N ILE A 38 -11.04 -8.05 -0.03
CA ILE A 38 -9.71 -8.53 0.40
C ILE A 38 -9.69 -10.06 0.53
N ARG A 39 -10.75 -10.67 1.07
CA ARG A 39 -10.85 -12.13 1.22
C ARG A 39 -10.92 -12.80 -0.15
N GLU A 40 -11.79 -12.33 -1.03
CA GLU A 40 -11.95 -12.85 -2.40
C GLU A 40 -10.62 -12.77 -3.17
N ALA A 41 -9.89 -11.67 -3.06
CA ALA A 41 -8.57 -11.54 -3.68
C ALA A 41 -7.54 -12.51 -3.07
N HIS A 42 -7.56 -12.73 -1.74
CA HIS A 42 -6.72 -13.74 -1.11
C HIS A 42 -7.10 -15.17 -1.48
N ASP A 43 -8.37 -15.47 -1.66
CA ASP A 43 -8.83 -16.78 -2.08
C ASP A 43 -8.43 -17.04 -3.54
N ARG A 44 -8.57 -16.04 -4.43
CA ARG A 44 -7.99 -16.10 -5.79
C ARG A 44 -6.47 -16.35 -5.77
N ALA A 45 -5.75 -15.70 -4.86
CA ALA A 45 -4.31 -15.93 -4.71
C ALA A 45 -3.97 -17.34 -4.18
N ARG A 46 -4.87 -17.98 -3.43
CA ARG A 46 -4.68 -19.36 -2.94
C ARG A 46 -4.97 -20.40 -4.02
N THR A 47 -5.96 -20.14 -4.87
CA THR A 47 -6.35 -21.05 -5.96
C THR A 47 -5.53 -20.86 -7.24
N ALA A 48 -4.73 -19.80 -7.32
CA ALA A 48 -3.86 -19.53 -8.45
C ALA A 48 -2.80 -20.64 -8.62
N THR A 49 -2.70 -21.17 -9.83
CA THR A 49 -1.76 -22.25 -10.18
C THR A 49 -0.39 -21.73 -10.62
N THR A 50 -0.29 -20.45 -11.00
CA THR A 50 0.96 -19.82 -11.44
C THR A 50 1.43 -18.76 -10.44
N PRO A 51 2.75 -18.61 -10.22
CA PRO A 51 3.31 -17.56 -9.37
C PRO A 51 2.84 -16.15 -9.75
N ASP A 52 2.76 -15.85 -11.06
CA ASP A 52 2.39 -14.53 -11.57
C ASP A 52 0.93 -14.19 -11.27
N ALA A 53 -0.01 -15.11 -11.56
CA ALA A 53 -1.42 -14.93 -11.21
C ALA A 53 -1.63 -14.79 -9.69
N ARG A 54 -0.85 -15.54 -8.89
CA ARG A 54 -0.86 -15.40 -7.43
C ARG A 54 -0.36 -14.02 -7.00
N ALA A 55 0.72 -13.54 -7.60
CA ALA A 55 1.30 -12.24 -7.31
C ALA A 55 0.31 -11.12 -7.67
N LEU A 56 -0.32 -11.19 -8.85
CA LEU A 56 -1.34 -10.25 -9.29
C LEU A 56 -2.55 -10.18 -8.34
N ALA A 57 -3.09 -11.34 -7.94
CA ALA A 57 -4.21 -11.39 -7.00
C ALA A 57 -3.84 -10.80 -5.62
N LEU A 58 -2.60 -10.97 -5.17
CA LEU A 58 -2.10 -10.36 -3.94
C LEU A 58 -1.89 -8.85 -4.05
N VAL A 59 -1.49 -8.33 -5.22
CA VAL A 59 -1.43 -6.89 -5.48
C VAL A 59 -2.83 -6.28 -5.40
N GLU A 60 -3.81 -6.91 -6.04
CA GLU A 60 -5.21 -6.45 -5.99
C GLU A 60 -5.75 -6.45 -4.55
N ALA A 61 -5.46 -7.50 -3.77
CA ALA A 61 -5.79 -7.53 -2.34
C ALA A 61 -5.17 -6.35 -1.58
N GLY A 62 -3.90 -6.05 -1.88
CA GLY A 62 -3.15 -4.92 -1.32
C GLY A 62 -3.78 -3.58 -1.66
N GLU A 63 -4.15 -3.35 -2.91
CA GLU A 63 -4.79 -2.13 -3.39
C GLU A 63 -6.18 -1.93 -2.78
N VAL A 64 -6.99 -2.99 -2.70
CA VAL A 64 -8.31 -2.93 -2.03
C VAL A 64 -8.12 -2.60 -0.55
N ALA A 65 -7.15 -3.22 0.13
CA ALA A 65 -6.84 -2.92 1.52
C ALA A 65 -6.36 -1.48 1.73
N ALA A 66 -5.50 -0.96 0.83
CA ALA A 66 -5.02 0.42 0.86
C ALA A 66 -6.16 1.43 0.67
N LYS A 67 -7.03 1.20 -0.33
CA LYS A 67 -8.24 2.02 -0.57
C LYS A 67 -9.22 2.02 0.60
N ALA A 68 -9.22 0.94 1.39
CA ALA A 68 -10.01 0.81 2.61
C ALA A 68 -9.32 1.39 3.86
N GLY A 69 -8.12 1.97 3.74
CA GLY A 69 -7.34 2.50 4.86
C GLY A 69 -6.72 1.43 5.75
N ARG A 70 -6.73 0.16 5.34
CA ARG A 70 -6.19 -0.99 6.10
C ARG A 70 -4.72 -1.21 5.75
N TRP A 71 -3.88 -0.24 6.09
CA TRP A 71 -2.48 -0.15 5.64
C TRP A 71 -1.60 -1.34 6.01
N ILE A 72 -1.79 -1.94 7.19
CA ILE A 72 -1.03 -3.13 7.61
C ILE A 72 -1.40 -4.36 6.75
N SER A 73 -2.70 -4.54 6.48
CA SER A 73 -3.19 -5.60 5.59
C SER A 73 -2.69 -5.41 4.16
N ALA A 74 -2.65 -4.15 3.70
CA ALA A 74 -2.10 -3.80 2.39
C ALA A 74 -0.62 -4.15 2.29
N ALA A 75 0.19 -3.69 3.25
CA ALA A 75 1.61 -4.01 3.33
C ALA A 75 1.89 -5.52 3.35
N GLY A 76 1.13 -6.29 4.13
CA GLY A 76 1.23 -7.75 4.16
C GLY A 76 0.92 -8.41 2.82
N SER A 77 -0.04 -7.87 2.06
CA SER A 77 -0.42 -8.39 0.73
C SER A 77 0.66 -8.07 -0.31
N PHE A 78 1.15 -6.83 -0.35
CA PHE A 78 2.24 -6.43 -1.25
C PHE A 78 3.54 -7.21 -0.98
N LEU A 79 3.90 -7.41 0.30
CA LEU A 79 5.06 -8.23 0.67
C LEU A 79 4.92 -9.70 0.24
N ARG A 80 3.70 -10.23 0.15
CA ARG A 80 3.46 -11.58 -0.38
C ARG A 80 3.49 -11.59 -1.91
N ALA A 81 2.98 -10.54 -2.55
CA ALA A 81 3.04 -10.38 -4.00
C ALA A 81 4.48 -10.34 -4.49
N LEU A 82 5.30 -9.45 -3.91
CA LEU A 82 6.73 -9.28 -4.24
C LEU A 82 7.58 -10.53 -3.95
N ARG A 83 7.09 -11.46 -3.13
CA ARG A 83 7.73 -12.77 -2.90
C ARG A 83 7.25 -13.84 -3.88
N SER A 84 6.02 -13.72 -4.38
CA SER A 84 5.46 -14.65 -5.35
C SER A 84 6.07 -14.41 -6.72
N ASP A 85 6.37 -13.15 -7.04
CA ASP A 85 7.05 -12.73 -8.26
C ASP A 85 8.09 -11.64 -7.90
N PRO A 86 9.36 -12.04 -7.65
CA PRO A 86 10.41 -11.13 -7.23
C PRO A 86 11.01 -10.29 -8.38
N SER A 87 10.90 -10.72 -9.63
CA SER A 87 11.49 -10.04 -10.79
C SER A 87 10.54 -9.02 -11.44
N SER A 88 9.27 -8.96 -11.02
CA SER A 88 8.32 -8.01 -11.58
C SER A 88 8.47 -6.58 -11.05
N ALA A 89 8.97 -5.71 -11.92
CA ALA A 89 8.98 -4.26 -11.73
C ALA A 89 7.56 -3.67 -11.62
N ALA A 90 6.58 -4.25 -12.32
CA ALA A 90 5.19 -3.76 -12.30
C ALA A 90 4.55 -3.91 -10.91
N ILE A 91 4.89 -4.95 -10.16
CA ILE A 91 4.40 -5.13 -8.79
C ILE A 91 5.02 -4.08 -7.85
N VAL A 92 6.28 -3.69 -8.09
CA VAL A 92 6.97 -2.64 -7.32
C VAL A 92 6.28 -1.29 -7.50
N THR A 93 6.05 -0.87 -8.74
CA THR A 93 5.42 0.42 -9.04
C THR A 93 3.98 0.50 -8.53
N ARG A 94 3.20 -0.58 -8.68
CA ARG A 94 1.85 -0.67 -8.10
C ARG A 94 1.85 -0.60 -6.57
N THR A 95 2.81 -1.27 -5.93
CA THR A 95 3.00 -1.18 -4.47
C THR A 95 3.32 0.24 -4.04
N ALA A 96 4.25 0.90 -4.73
CA ALA A 96 4.66 2.28 -4.43
C ALA A 96 3.51 3.26 -4.58
N ALA A 97 2.76 3.19 -5.69
CA ALA A 97 1.58 4.01 -5.91
C ALA A 97 0.52 3.83 -4.82
N ALA A 98 0.18 2.59 -4.46
CA ALA A 98 -0.83 2.29 -3.46
C ALA A 98 -0.41 2.69 -2.03
N MET A 99 0.89 2.64 -1.73
CA MET A 99 1.46 2.94 -0.40
C MET A 99 2.04 4.35 -0.27
N ALA A 100 1.99 5.18 -1.31
CA ALA A 100 2.45 6.57 -1.30
C ALA A 100 1.89 7.41 -0.13
N PRO A 101 0.63 7.24 0.35
CA PRO A 101 0.14 7.93 1.53
C PRO A 101 0.81 7.53 2.85
N ARG A 102 1.55 6.41 2.88
CA ARG A 102 2.22 5.84 4.06
C ARG A 102 3.71 5.66 3.78
N PRO A 103 4.49 6.75 3.69
CA PRO A 103 5.87 6.73 3.22
C PRO A 103 6.80 5.86 4.08
N ARG A 104 6.61 5.79 5.41
CA ARG A 104 7.42 4.94 6.28
C ARG A 104 7.17 3.44 6.05
N LEU A 105 5.92 3.06 5.76
CA LEU A 105 5.59 1.67 5.43
C LEU A 105 6.12 1.31 4.04
N LEU A 106 6.01 2.22 3.08
CA LEU A 106 6.58 2.04 1.75
C LEU A 106 8.11 1.87 1.81
N GLU A 107 8.81 2.76 2.54
CA GLU A 107 10.26 2.66 2.75
C GLU A 107 10.64 1.28 3.30
N SER A 108 9.93 0.80 4.32
CA SER A 108 10.18 -0.52 4.91
C SER A 108 9.98 -1.68 3.93
N ILE A 109 8.93 -1.62 3.09
CA ILE A 109 8.67 -2.65 2.08
C ILE A 109 9.78 -2.67 1.02
N LEU A 110 10.13 -1.49 0.49
CA LEU A 110 11.15 -1.37 -0.55
C LEU A 110 12.53 -1.76 -0.03
N LEU A 111 12.93 -1.31 1.16
CA LEU A 111 14.20 -1.71 1.77
C LEU A 111 14.28 -3.21 2.05
N ARG A 112 13.17 -3.84 2.48
CA ARG A 112 13.13 -5.30 2.63
C ARG A 112 13.30 -6.01 1.30
N LYS A 113 12.75 -5.47 0.20
CA LYS A 113 12.96 -6.00 -1.14
C LYS A 113 14.41 -5.82 -1.60
N VAL A 114 15.01 -4.64 -1.38
CA VAL A 114 16.44 -4.39 -1.64
C VAL A 114 17.30 -5.44 -0.94
N ALA A 115 17.03 -5.70 0.34
CA ALA A 115 17.75 -6.70 1.14
C ALA A 115 17.52 -8.16 0.67
N ALA A 116 16.48 -8.42 -0.14
CA ALA A 116 16.18 -9.74 -0.68
C ALA A 116 16.87 -10.01 -2.02
N PHE A 117 17.44 -9.00 -2.69
CA PHE A 117 18.23 -9.22 -3.89
C PHE A 117 19.55 -9.91 -3.54
N ALA A 118 19.92 -10.91 -4.33
CA ALA A 118 21.18 -11.61 -4.15
C ALA A 118 22.35 -10.71 -4.58
N PRO A 119 23.57 -10.89 -4.02
CA PRO A 119 24.77 -10.19 -4.49
C PRO A 119 25.07 -10.42 -5.99
N ALA A 120 24.63 -11.56 -6.53
CA ALA A 120 24.76 -11.94 -7.93
C ALA A 120 23.55 -11.51 -8.80
N THR A 121 22.70 -10.59 -8.32
CA THR A 121 21.61 -10.04 -9.14
C THR A 121 22.22 -9.37 -10.37
N PRO A 122 21.74 -9.70 -11.58
CA PRO A 122 22.27 -9.11 -12.80
C PRO A 122 22.19 -7.58 -12.75
N PRO A 123 23.23 -6.88 -13.25
CA PRO A 123 23.11 -5.48 -13.57
C PRO A 123 21.90 -5.26 -14.48
N GLY A 124 21.18 -4.17 -14.25
CA GLY A 124 19.98 -3.81 -15.01
C GLY A 124 18.75 -4.63 -14.68
N ASP A 125 18.75 -5.44 -13.61
CA ASP A 125 17.55 -6.17 -13.19
C ASP A 125 16.38 -5.18 -13.02
N PRO A 126 15.28 -5.35 -13.77
CA PRO A 126 14.22 -4.36 -13.86
C PRO A 126 13.50 -4.16 -12.52
N ALA A 127 13.38 -5.22 -11.69
CA ALA A 127 12.79 -5.09 -10.37
C ALA A 127 13.71 -4.35 -9.40
N LEU A 128 15.02 -4.58 -9.45
CA LEU A 128 15.99 -3.85 -8.64
C LEU A 128 15.99 -2.36 -9.02
N VAL A 129 16.09 -2.05 -10.31
CA VAL A 129 16.06 -0.67 -10.81
C VAL A 129 14.77 0.02 -10.39
N ALA A 130 13.60 -0.57 -10.64
CA ALA A 130 12.31 -0.01 -10.22
C ALA A 130 12.23 0.20 -8.70
N THR A 131 12.77 -0.73 -7.90
CA THR A 131 12.76 -0.60 -6.42
C THR A 131 13.61 0.59 -5.97
N LEU A 132 14.77 0.77 -6.58
CA LEU A 132 15.66 1.88 -6.27
C LEU A 132 15.10 3.21 -6.77
N GLU A 133 14.48 3.26 -7.95
CA GLU A 133 13.80 4.47 -8.45
C GLU A 133 12.69 4.93 -7.51
N GLU A 134 11.83 4.00 -7.05
CA GLU A 134 10.76 4.32 -6.10
C GLU A 134 11.31 4.77 -4.74
N LEU A 135 12.43 4.21 -4.28
CA LEU A 135 13.13 4.69 -3.08
C LEU A 135 13.70 6.10 -3.28
N LYS A 136 14.31 6.40 -4.43
CA LYS A 136 14.82 7.73 -4.77
C LYS A 136 13.69 8.75 -4.74
N ALA A 137 12.60 8.49 -5.46
CA ALA A 137 11.43 9.36 -5.51
C ALA A 137 10.82 9.59 -4.11
N LEU A 138 10.77 8.55 -3.28
CA LEU A 138 10.31 8.63 -1.90
C LEU A 138 11.18 9.57 -1.04
N TYR A 139 12.50 9.47 -1.15
CA TYR A 139 13.44 10.29 -0.39
C TYR A 139 13.47 11.75 -0.88
N GLU A 140 13.40 11.98 -2.19
CA GLU A 140 13.29 13.32 -2.77
C GLU A 140 12.02 14.03 -2.29
N LYS A 141 10.87 13.34 -2.31
CA LYS A 141 9.61 13.89 -1.80
C LYS A 141 9.68 14.24 -0.31
N ARG A 142 10.46 13.49 0.47
CA ARG A 142 10.71 13.76 1.90
C ARG A 142 11.83 14.77 2.14
N ARG A 143 12.48 15.27 1.10
CA ARG A 143 13.65 16.17 1.14
C ARG A 143 14.85 15.56 1.89
N ASP A 144 14.97 14.24 1.91
CA ASP A 144 16.12 13.52 2.48
C ASP A 144 17.20 13.35 1.39
N LYS A 145 17.93 14.45 1.13
CA LYS A 145 18.93 14.52 0.05
C LYS A 145 20.07 13.50 0.23
N GLY A 146 20.42 13.19 1.48
CA GLY A 146 21.48 12.22 1.79
C GLY A 146 21.10 10.83 1.31
N LYS A 147 19.92 10.35 1.71
CA LYS A 147 19.43 9.03 1.26
C LYS A 147 19.13 9.00 -0.23
N ALA A 148 18.58 10.07 -0.81
CA ALA A 148 18.34 10.15 -2.24
C ALA A 148 19.64 9.99 -3.05
N ARG A 149 20.71 10.68 -2.64
CA ARG A 149 22.03 10.57 -3.29
C ARG A 149 22.64 9.17 -3.14
N LEU A 150 22.48 8.53 -1.98
CA LEU A 150 22.92 7.14 -1.79
C LEU A 150 22.22 6.20 -2.77
N VAL A 151 20.90 6.32 -2.91
CA VAL A 151 20.13 5.49 -3.85
C VAL A 151 20.52 5.78 -5.30
N GLU A 152 20.76 7.04 -5.65
CA GLU A 152 21.24 7.42 -6.99
C GLU A 152 22.59 6.79 -7.34
N MET A 153 23.53 6.74 -6.40
CA MET A 153 24.81 6.05 -6.61
C MET A 153 24.60 4.54 -6.82
N LEU A 154 23.68 3.91 -6.07
CA LEU A 154 23.34 2.50 -6.24
C LEU A 154 22.69 2.23 -7.61
N LEU A 155 21.79 3.12 -8.07
CA LEU A 155 21.19 3.07 -9.40
C LEU A 155 22.25 3.13 -10.50
N GLY A 156 23.18 4.08 -10.39
CA GLY A 156 24.31 4.20 -11.31
C GLY A 156 25.08 2.88 -11.41
N ARG A 157 25.53 2.32 -10.27
CA ARG A 157 26.24 1.04 -10.25
C ARG A 157 25.42 -0.13 -10.81
N SER A 158 24.12 -0.15 -10.55
CA SER A 158 23.25 -1.23 -11.03
C SER A 158 23.04 -1.21 -12.54
N THR A 159 23.29 -0.10 -13.23
CA THR A 159 23.03 0.05 -14.68
C THR A 159 24.29 0.03 -15.56
N THR A 160 25.49 0.08 -14.97
CA THR A 160 26.78 0.20 -15.71
C THR A 160 27.64 -1.06 -15.72
N SER A 161 27.12 -2.21 -15.31
CA SER A 161 27.84 -3.49 -15.36
C SER A 161 27.19 -4.45 -16.36
#